data_AF-A0A7V9G5E2-F1
#
_entry.id   AF-A0A7V9G5E2-F1
#
_cell.length_a   1.000
_cell.length_b   1.000
_cell.length_c   1.000
_cell.angle_alpha   90.00
_cell.angle_beta   90.00
_cell.angle_gamma   90.00
#
_symmetry.space_group_name_H-M   'P 1'
#
loop_
_entity.id
_entity.type
_entity.pdbx_description
1 polymer ?
#
loop_
_entity_poly.entity_id
_entity_poly.type
_entity_poly.pdbx_seq_one_letter_code
_entity_poly.pdbx_strand_id
1 'polypeptide(L)' 'MNIISDDVWQKIQPALKKQCPRLTPVDLQETQQRIDLLVAKIQNRHWIDRVSARRTVLGLLQEAGVAVSA' A
#
# COMPACT_ATOMS: atom_id res chain seq x y z
N MET A 1 -1.83 -11.03 8.81
CA MET A 1 -1.25 -11.11 7.45
C MET A 1 -0.57 -9.77 7.16
N ASN A 2 0.77 -9.72 7.11
CA ASN A 2 1.52 -8.45 6.96
C ASN A 2 2.25 -8.33 5.61
N ILE A 3 2.18 -9.37 4.78
CA ILE A 3 2.77 -9.40 3.43
C ILE A 3 1.62 -9.53 2.45
N ILE A 4 1.67 -8.73 1.38
CA ILE A 4 0.76 -8.77 0.25
C ILE A 4 1.29 -9.85 -0.70
N SER A 5 0.46 -10.80 -1.14
CA SER A 5 0.90 -11.81 -2.10
C SER A 5 1.16 -11.20 -3.48
N ASP A 6 2.00 -11.85 -4.30
CA ASP A 6 2.35 -11.35 -5.64
C ASP A 6 1.11 -11.10 -6.51
N ASP A 7 0.12 -12.00 -6.49
CA ASP A 7 -1.11 -11.88 -7.27
C ASP A 7 -1.95 -10.66 -6.86
N VAL A 8 -2.02 -10.36 -5.57
CA VAL A 8 -2.70 -9.17 -5.04
C VAL A 8 -1.87 -7.93 -5.34
N TRP A 9 -0.54 -7.99 -5.17
CA TRP A 9 0.36 -6.88 -5.43
C TRP A 9 0.23 -6.38 -6.87
N GLN A 10 0.23 -7.29 -7.84
CA GLN A 10 0.03 -6.94 -9.25
C GLN A 10 -1.32 -6.28 -9.52
N LYS A 11 -2.39 -6.68 -8.81
CA LYS A 11 -3.72 -6.07 -8.94
C LYS A 11 -3.78 -4.65 -8.37
N ILE A 12 -3.18 -4.41 -7.20
CA ILE A 12 -3.27 -3.12 -6.52
C ILE A 12 -2.27 -2.09 -7.03
N GLN A 13 -1.13 -2.52 -7.61
CA GLN A 13 -0.04 -1.62 -7.97
C GLN A 13 -0.45 -0.46 -8.89
N PRO A 14 -1.31 -0.63 -9.92
CA PRO A 14 -1.77 0.48 -10.76
C PRO A 14 -2.57 1.52 -9.97
N ALA A 15 -3.49 1.07 -9.12
CA ALA A 15 -4.32 1.95 -8.29
C ALA A 15 -3.48 2.64 -7.20
N LEU A 16 -2.52 1.93 -6.60
CA LEU A 16 -1.56 2.47 -5.65
C LEU A 16 -0.74 3.62 -6.26
N LYS A 17 -0.20 3.44 -7.48
CA LYS A 17 0.55 4.50 -8.18
C LYS A 17 -0.31 5.73 -8.49
N LYS A 18 -1.60 5.52 -8.77
CA LYS A 18 -2.56 6.61 -9.02
C LYS A 18 -2.91 7.38 -7.74
N GLN A 19 -3.17 6.68 -6.63
CA GLN A 19 -3.56 7.31 -5.36
C GLN A 19 -2.36 7.90 -4.59
N CYS A 20 -1.17 7.29 -4.73
CA CYS A 20 0.06 7.69 -4.06
C CYS A 20 1.14 8.11 -5.08
N PRO A 21 0.95 9.20 -5.85
CA PRO A 21 1.83 9.58 -6.97
C PRO A 21 3.26 9.99 -6.56
N ARG A 22 3.52 10.16 -5.26
CA ARG A 22 4.87 10.51 -4.75
C ARG A 22 5.69 9.28 -4.36
N LEU A 23 5.11 8.09 -4.41
CA LEU A 23 5.87 6.85 -4.27
C LEU A 23 6.72 6.63 -5.52
N THR A 24 8.02 6.46 -5.32
CA THR A 24 8.94 6.11 -6.39
C THR A 24 9.00 4.59 -6.60
N PRO A 25 9.48 4.11 -7.76
CA PRO A 25 9.74 2.68 -7.94
C PRO A 25 10.66 2.08 -6.87
N VAL A 26 11.65 2.84 -6.42
CA VAL A 26 12.58 2.44 -5.34
C VAL A 26 11.83 2.26 -4.02
N ASP A 27 10.97 3.22 -3.66
CA ASP A 27 10.16 3.10 -2.42
C ASP A 27 9.33 1.82 -2.43
N LEU A 28 8.71 1.47 -3.57
CA LEU A 28 7.90 0.28 -3.72
C LEU A 28 8.74 -1.01 -3.58
N GLN A 29 9.95 -1.05 -4.15
CA GLN A 29 10.87 -2.17 -3.98
C GLN A 29 11.30 -2.36 -2.51
N GLU A 30 11.61 -1.26 -1.83
CA GLU A 30 12.01 -1.28 -0.42
C GLU A 30 10.90 -1.75 0.52
N THR A 31 9.62 -1.66 0.12
CA THR A 31 8.52 -2.21 0.93
C THR A 31 8.56 -3.73 1.03
N GLN A 32 9.17 -4.43 0.06
CA GLN A 32 9.14 -5.89 -0.04
C GLN A 32 7.72 -6.47 0.13
N GLN A 33 6.72 -5.76 -0.41
CA GLN A 33 5.29 -6.12 -0.32
C GLN A 33 4.74 -6.17 1.11
N ARG A 34 5.47 -5.65 2.10
CA ARG A 34 5.01 -5.57 3.48
C ARG A 34 4.09 -4.37 3.69
N ILE A 35 2.94 -4.62 4.31
CA ILE A 35 1.91 -3.61 4.57
C ILE A 35 2.47 -2.52 5.48
N ASP A 36 3.17 -2.88 6.57
CA ASP A 36 3.72 -1.91 7.51
C ASP A 36 4.76 -0.97 6.88
N LEU A 37 5.63 -1.50 6.02
CA LEU A 37 6.63 -0.71 5.29
C LEU A 37 5.98 0.18 4.23
N LEU A 38 4.97 -0.33 3.51
CA LEU A 38 4.22 0.46 2.54
C LEU A 38 3.49 1.63 3.21
N VAL A 39 2.83 1.38 4.35
CA VAL A 39 2.18 2.43 5.14
C VAL A 39 3.20 3.50 5.56
N ALA A 40 4.38 3.10 6.04
CA ALA A 40 5.43 4.04 6.42
C ALA A 40 5.95 4.87 5.22
N LYS A 41 6.12 4.25 4.05
CA LYS A 41 6.52 4.96 2.82
C LYS A 41 5.47 5.97 2.37
N ILE A 42 4.19 5.59 2.38
CA ILE A 42 3.07 6.49 2.07
C ILE A 42 3.05 7.66 3.06
N GLN A 43 3.15 7.38 4.36
CA GLN A 43 3.20 8.39 5.42
C GLN A 43 4.28 9.43 5.14
N ASN A 44 5.51 8.99 4.84
CA ASN A 44 6.66 9.86 4.64
C ASN A 44 6.60 10.64 3.32
N ARG A 45 6.12 10.04 2.23
CA ARG A 45 6.06 10.69 0.91
C ARG A 45 4.88 11.67 0.78
N HIS A 46 3.80 11.43 1.52
CA HIS A 46 2.57 12.21 1.43
C HIS A 46 2.27 13.10 2.65
N TRP A 47 3.08 13.02 3.71
CA TRP A 47 2.91 13.80 4.95
C TRP A 47 1.51 13.67 5.57
N ILE A 48 0.98 12.44 5.56
CA ILE A 48 -0.28 12.10 6.20
C ILE A 48 -0.02 11.30 7.47
N ASP A 49 -1.02 11.16 8.33
CA ASP A 49 -0.91 10.32 9.52
C ASP A 49 -0.94 8.82 9.17
N ARG A 50 -0.51 7.99 10.13
CA ARG A 50 -0.44 6.53 9.96
C ARG A 50 -1.82 5.90 9.70
N VAL A 51 -2.90 6.43 10.30
CA VAL A 51 -4.25 5.89 10.13
C VAL A 51 -4.74 6.15 8.71
N SER A 52 -4.53 7.35 8.19
CA SER A 52 -4.84 7.72 6.81
C SER A 52 -4.04 6.87 5.80
N ALA A 53 -2.72 6.73 6.00
CA ALA A 53 -1.88 5.87 5.15
C ALA A 53 -2.31 4.40 5.20
N ARG A 54 -2.67 3.89 6.39
CA ARG A 54 -3.20 2.53 6.56
C ARG A 54 -4.52 2.36 5.82
N ARG A 55 -5.46 3.31 5.92
CA ARG A 55 -6.74 3.26 5.22
C ARG A 55 -6.56 3.20 3.70
N THR A 56 -5.62 3.94 3.14
CA THR A 56 -5.29 3.86 1.71
C THR A 56 -4.88 2.44 1.31
N VAL A 57 -3.95 1.82 2.05
CA VAL A 57 -3.50 0.46 1.73
C VAL A 57 -4.63 -0.56 1.90
N LEU A 58 -5.40 -0.48 2.99
CA LEU A 58 -6.48 -1.43 3.25
C LEU A 58 -7.64 -1.27 2.26
N GLY A 59 -7.96 -0.04 1.84
CA GLY A 59 -8.97 0.22 0.81
C GLY A 59 -8.59 -0.42 -0.52
N LEU A 60 -7.33 -0.28 -0.94
CA LEU A 60 -6.81 -0.93 -2.15
C LEU A 60 -6.86 -2.46 -2.06
N LEU A 61 -6.54 -3.03 -0.90
CA LEU A 61 -6.62 -4.48 -0.68
C LEU A 61 -8.07 -4.97 -0.74
N GLN A 62 -9.01 -4.22 -0.16
CA GLN A 62 -10.44 -4.53 -0.20
C GLN A 62 -10.98 -4.46 -1.64
N GLU A 63 -10.60 -3.45 -2.42
CA GLU A 63 -10.93 -3.33 -3.85
C GLU A 63 -10.39 -4.50 -4.68
N ALA A 64 -9.24 -5.05 -4.31
CA ALA A 64 -8.66 -6.25 -4.93
C ALA A 64 -9.31 -7.57 -4.48
N GLY A 65 -10.34 -7.52 -3.64
CA GLY A 65 -11.06 -8.70 -3.13
C GLY A 65 -10.36 -9.40 -1.96
N VAL A 66 -9.39 -8.75 -1.32
CA VAL A 66 -8.77 -9.28 -0.10
C VAL A 66 -9.63 -8.93 1.10
N ALA A 67 -10.14 -9.95 1.78
CA ALA A 67 -10.84 -9.78 3.05
C ALA A 67 -9.85 -9.30 4.12
N VAL A 68 -9.81 -7.99 4.35
CA VAL A 68 -9.08 -7.41 5.48
C VAL A 68 -10.03 -7.37 6.67
N SER A 69 -9.79 -8.19 7.69
CA SER A 69 -10.47 -8.03 8.98
C SER A 69 -10.02 -6.70 9.60
N ALA A 70 -10.98 -5.80 9.83
CA ALA A 70 -10.77 -4.45 10.34
C ALA A 70 -10.07 -4.43 11.71
#